data_AF-A0A426VYS1-F1
#
_entry.id   AF-A0A426VYS1-F1
#
_cell.length_a   1.000
_cell.length_b   1.000
_cell.length_c   1.000
_cell.angle_alpha   90.00
_cell.angle_beta   90.00
_cell.angle_gamma   90.00
#
_symmetry.space_group_name_H-M   'P 1'
#
loop_
_entity.id
_entity.type
_entity.pdbx_description
1 polymer ?
#
loop_
_entity_poly.entity_id
_entity_poly.type
_entity_poly.pdbx_seq_one_letter_code
_entity_poly.pdbx_strand_id
1 'polypeptide(L)'
;MELVQQLIAGAGVNQQQAEGGAGLLLGLVKDQLSSGDFSKVADAVPGVENLIEGAPAGDSGGLGGLLGGVVSALGGSELGNMASLVSGFSKLDLDAGMIGKFVPVLLSFLQSKGGDGLSSLVAGVLKGD
;
A
#
# COMPACT_ATOMS: atom_id res chain seq x y z
N MET A 1 -8.74 14.54 0.34
CA MET A 1 -7.76 14.04 1.34
C MET A 1 -6.37 14.56 0.97
N GLU A 2 -5.56 15.02 1.93
CA GLU A 2 -4.26 15.65 1.65
C GLU A 2 -3.27 14.67 0.96
N LEU A 3 -3.18 13.42 1.43
CA LEU A 3 -2.36 12.37 0.82
C LEU A 3 -2.66 12.19 -0.68
N VAL A 4 -3.94 12.10 -1.04
CA VAL A 4 -4.39 11.93 -2.44
C VAL A 4 -3.93 13.10 -3.30
N GLN A 5 -4.05 14.34 -2.81
CA GLN A 5 -3.58 15.52 -3.54
C GLN A 5 -2.07 15.51 -3.76
N GLN A 6 -1.30 15.08 -2.75
CA GLN A 6 0.15 14.95 -2.87
C GLN A 6 0.55 13.87 -3.88
N LEU A 7 -0.19 12.76 -3.94
CA LEU A 7 0.05 11.70 -4.93
C LEU A 7 -0.27 12.17 -6.35
N ILE A 8 -1.39 12.86 -6.56
CA ILE A 8 -1.73 13.47 -7.85
C ILE A 8 -0.59 14.37 -8.34
N ALA A 9 -0.13 15.29 -7.48
CA ALA A 9 0.93 16.23 -7.83
C ALA A 9 2.31 15.58 -7.98
N GLY A 10 2.67 14.67 -7.08
CA GLY A 10 4.00 14.07 -7.00
C GLY A 10 4.24 12.92 -7.96
N ALA A 11 3.20 12.13 -8.27
CA ALA A 11 3.29 11.01 -9.19
C ALA A 11 2.73 11.33 -10.59
N GLY A 12 1.99 12.43 -10.75
CA GLY A 12 1.40 12.84 -12.03
C GLY A 12 0.23 11.98 -12.46
N VAL A 13 -0.59 11.53 -11.51
CA VAL A 13 -1.71 10.61 -11.71
C VAL A 13 -3.06 11.30 -11.51
N ASN A 14 -4.14 10.69 -11.97
CA ASN A 14 -5.48 11.19 -11.68
C ASN A 14 -5.96 10.79 -10.27
N GLN A 15 -7.12 11.31 -9.85
CA GLN A 15 -7.66 11.06 -8.51
C GLN A 15 -7.92 9.58 -8.23
N GLN A 16 -8.54 8.85 -9.18
CA GLN A 16 -8.84 7.43 -9.03
C GLN A 16 -7.56 6.59 -8.86
N GLN A 17 -6.53 6.91 -9.64
CA GLN A 17 -5.22 6.28 -9.57
C GLN A 17 -4.50 6.57 -8.24
N ALA A 18 -4.57 7.81 -7.76
CA ALA A 18 -4.01 8.20 -6.47
C ALA A 18 -4.72 7.49 -5.30
N GLU A 19 -6.05 7.48 -5.29
CA GLU A 19 -6.86 6.83 -4.26
C GLU A 19 -6.62 5.32 -4.25
N GLY A 20 -6.75 4.65 -5.41
CA GLY A 20 -6.55 3.21 -5.51
C GLY A 20 -5.12 2.79 -5.22
N GLY A 21 -4.12 3.52 -5.72
CA GLY A 21 -2.70 3.21 -5.49
C GLY A 21 -2.29 3.44 -4.03
N ALA A 22 -2.81 4.49 -3.39
CA ALA A 22 -2.63 4.69 -1.95
C ALA A 22 -3.27 3.55 -1.15
N GLY A 23 -4.49 3.15 -1.49
CA GLY A 23 -5.21 2.08 -0.83
C GLY A 23 -4.52 0.72 -0.97
N LEU A 24 -3.92 0.41 -2.13
CA LEU A 24 -3.11 -0.80 -2.32
C LEU A 24 -1.89 -0.84 -1.39
N LEU A 25 -1.14 0.25 -1.31
CA LEU A 25 0.03 0.35 -0.42
C LEU A 25 -0.37 0.27 1.05
N LEU A 26 -1.42 1.01 1.43
CA LEU A 26 -1.93 1.03 2.80
C LEU A 26 -2.58 -0.30 3.21
N GLY A 27 -3.17 -1.03 2.25
CA GLY A 27 -3.71 -2.37 2.45
C GLY A 27 -2.59 -3.37 2.76
N LEU A 28 -1.50 -3.34 2.00
CA LEU A 28 -0.32 -4.16 2.32
C LEU A 28 0.24 -3.81 3.70
N VAL A 29 0.31 -2.53 4.04
CA VAL A 29 0.74 -2.06 5.36
C VAL A 29 -0.18 -2.57 6.47
N LYS A 30 -1.49 -2.57 6.26
CA LYS A 30 -2.49 -3.12 7.18
C LYS A 30 -2.30 -4.61 7.41
N ASP A 31 -1.97 -5.37 6.35
CA ASP A 31 -1.81 -6.81 6.41
C ASP A 31 -0.51 -7.25 7.11
N GLN A 32 0.53 -6.41 7.05
CA GLN A 32 1.85 -6.72 7.61
C GLN A 32 2.07 -6.15 9.01
N LEU A 33 1.43 -5.03 9.35
CA LEU A 33 1.55 -4.42 10.67
C LEU A 33 0.59 -5.05 11.69
N SER A 34 0.99 -5.00 12.96
CA SER A 34 0.07 -5.28 14.06
C SER A 34 -1.07 -4.26 14.08
N SER A 35 -2.24 -4.63 14.63
CA SER A 35 -3.38 -3.70 14.72
C SER A 35 -3.03 -2.41 15.46
N GLY A 36 -2.17 -2.47 16.48
CA GLY A 36 -1.74 -1.29 17.23
C GLY A 36 -0.83 -0.35 16.42
N ASP A 37 0.03 -0.91 15.58
CA ASP A 37 0.90 -0.13 14.70
C ASP A 37 0.15 0.45 13.50
N PHE A 38 -0.76 -0.32 12.90
CA PHE A 38 -1.64 0.18 11.86
C PHE A 38 -2.56 1.29 12.37
N SER A 39 -3.00 1.25 13.63
CA SER A 39 -3.78 2.35 14.22
C SER A 39 -3.05 3.69 14.11
N LYS A 40 -1.72 3.72 14.29
CA LYS A 40 -0.93 4.96 14.13
C LYS A 40 -0.94 5.46 12.67
N VAL A 41 -0.95 4.54 11.71
CA VAL A 41 -1.09 4.87 10.28
C VAL A 41 -2.49 5.44 10.01
N ALA A 42 -3.53 4.84 10.60
CA ALA A 42 -4.90 5.31 10.46
C ALA A 42 -5.13 6.69 11.08
N ASP A 43 -4.51 6.97 12.22
CA ASP A 43 -4.52 8.29 12.84
C ASP A 43 -3.84 9.36 11.95
N ALA A 44 -2.76 8.98 11.28
CA ALA A 44 -2.02 9.85 10.37
C ALA A 44 -2.74 10.08 9.03
N VAL A 45 -3.54 9.12 8.56
CA VAL A 45 -4.25 9.15 7.28
C VAL A 45 -5.76 9.08 7.50
N PRO A 46 -6.43 10.22 7.73
CA PRO A 46 -7.89 10.25 7.87
C PRO A 46 -8.57 9.68 6.62
N GLY A 47 -9.40 8.65 6.82
CA GLY A 47 -10.07 7.94 5.73
C GLY A 47 -9.26 6.79 5.11
N VAL A 48 -8.20 6.31 5.78
CA VAL A 48 -7.39 5.17 5.31
C VAL A 48 -8.23 3.94 4.98
N GLU A 49 -9.25 3.63 5.77
CA GLU A 49 -10.07 2.43 5.56
C GLU A 49 -10.84 2.54 4.25
N ASN A 50 -11.41 3.70 3.95
CA ASN A 50 -12.08 3.95 2.68
C ASN A 50 -11.12 3.86 1.48
N LEU A 51 -9.86 4.30 1.65
CA LEU A 51 -8.84 4.13 0.61
C LEU A 51 -8.53 2.66 0.36
N ILE A 52 -8.33 1.88 1.42
CA ILE A 52 -8.04 0.45 1.32
C ILE A 52 -9.22 -0.30 0.70
N GLU A 53 -10.45 -0.01 1.13
CA GLU A 53 -11.66 -0.63 0.59
C GLU A 53 -11.95 -0.22 -0.85
N GLY A 54 -11.62 1.03 -1.21
CA GLY A 54 -11.77 1.56 -2.57
C GLY A 54 -10.64 1.16 -3.53
N ALA A 55 -9.56 0.57 -3.01
CA ALA A 55 -8.49 0.05 -3.84
C ALA A 55 -8.99 -1.12 -4.69
N PRO A 56 -8.55 -1.25 -5.94
CA PRO A 56 -8.83 -2.46 -6.69
C PRO A 56 -8.22 -3.61 -5.91
N ALA A 57 -9.01 -4.65 -5.66
CA ALA A 57 -8.46 -5.85 -5.07
C ALA A 57 -7.30 -6.33 -5.96
N GLY A 58 -6.07 -6.24 -5.46
CA GLY A 58 -5.05 -7.19 -5.90
C GLY A 58 -5.67 -8.57 -5.74
N ASP A 59 -5.34 -9.53 -6.59
CA ASP A 59 -5.94 -10.88 -6.56
C ASP A 59 -5.70 -11.67 -5.25
N SER A 60 -5.26 -11.00 -4.18
CA SER A 60 -5.31 -11.44 -2.79
C SER A 60 -6.73 -11.57 -2.22
N GLY A 61 -7.76 -11.00 -2.86
CA GLY A 61 -9.17 -11.07 -2.42
C GLY A 61 -9.93 -12.39 -2.70
N GLY A 62 -9.32 -13.36 -3.39
CA GLY A 62 -9.93 -14.67 -3.70
C GLY A 62 -9.07 -15.87 -3.30
N LEU A 63 -7.97 -15.64 -2.59
CA LEU A 63 -6.88 -16.61 -2.48
C LEU A 63 -6.67 -17.22 -1.09
N GLY A 64 -7.57 -16.95 -0.15
CA GLY A 64 -7.69 -17.71 1.09
C GLY A 64 -8.02 -19.20 0.88
N GLY A 65 -8.52 -19.58 -0.30
CA GLY A 65 -8.89 -20.97 -0.61
C GLY A 65 -7.87 -21.79 -1.40
N LEU A 66 -7.01 -21.16 -2.21
CA LEU A 66 -6.17 -21.89 -3.19
C LEU A 66 -4.66 -21.54 -3.12
N LEU A 67 -4.24 -20.43 -2.50
CA LEU A 67 -2.80 -20.11 -2.34
C LEU A 67 -2.21 -20.70 -1.06
N GLY A 68 -3.02 -21.01 -0.05
CA GLY A 68 -2.55 -21.63 1.20
C GLY A 68 -1.80 -22.95 0.97
N GLY A 69 -2.07 -23.64 -0.15
CA GLY A 69 -1.41 -24.89 -0.53
C GLY A 69 -0.09 -24.73 -1.31
N VAL A 70 0.18 -23.58 -1.94
CA VAL A 70 1.34 -23.40 -2.85
C VAL A 70 2.35 -22.38 -2.30
N VAL A 71 1.91 -21.38 -1.54
CA VAL A 71 2.79 -20.37 -0.90
C VAL A 71 3.68 -21.01 0.17
N SER A 72 3.17 -22.02 0.89
CA SER A 72 3.90 -22.72 1.94
C SER A 72 5.13 -23.50 1.43
N ALA A 73 5.22 -23.77 0.12
CA ALA A 73 6.31 -24.54 -0.47
C ALA A 73 7.48 -23.68 -1.00
N LEU A 74 7.30 -22.36 -1.17
CA LEU A 74 8.26 -21.51 -1.89
C LEU A 74 8.87 -20.36 -1.07
N GLY A 75 8.58 -20.24 0.23
CA GLY A 75 9.27 -19.29 1.11
C GLY A 75 9.20 -17.81 0.69
N GLY A 76 8.10 -17.36 0.06
CA GLY A 76 8.05 -16.09 -0.68
C GLY A 76 6.94 -15.12 -0.29
N SER A 77 6.87 -14.71 0.98
CA SER A 77 5.94 -13.66 1.45
C SER A 77 6.17 -12.31 0.76
N GLU A 78 7.44 -11.91 0.58
CA GLU A 78 7.80 -10.62 0.00
C GLU A 78 7.58 -10.54 -1.51
N LEU A 79 7.99 -11.58 -2.24
CA LEU A 79 7.76 -11.73 -3.68
C LEU A 79 6.27 -11.75 -4.01
N GLY A 80 5.44 -12.39 -3.17
CA GLY A 80 3.99 -12.39 -3.28
C GLY A 80 3.39 -10.99 -3.08
N ASN A 81 3.84 -10.28 -2.05
CA ASN A 81 3.37 -8.92 -1.74
C ASN A 81 3.66 -7.93 -2.88
N MET A 82 4.87 -7.97 -3.45
CA MET A 82 5.23 -7.10 -4.57
C MET A 82 4.44 -7.45 -5.84
N ALA A 83 4.25 -8.74 -6.14
CA ALA A 83 3.43 -9.16 -7.28
C ALA A 83 1.97 -8.71 -7.14
N SER A 84 1.40 -8.81 -5.94
CA SER A 84 0.05 -8.29 -5.64
C SER A 84 -0.05 -6.78 -5.84
N LEU A 85 0.93 -6.00 -5.38
CA LEU A 85 0.97 -4.55 -5.63
C LEU A 85 1.04 -4.22 -7.12
N VAL A 86 1.95 -4.87 -7.86
CA VAL A 86 2.08 -4.66 -9.31
C VAL A 86 0.77 -4.96 -10.03
N SER A 87 0.12 -6.09 -9.72
CA SER A 87 -1.18 -6.42 -10.32
C SER A 87 -2.28 -5.41 -10.00
N GLY A 88 -2.34 -4.91 -8.76
CA GLY A 88 -3.29 -3.88 -8.34
C GLY A 88 -3.05 -2.55 -9.06
N PHE A 89 -1.79 -2.12 -9.20
CA PHE A 89 -1.42 -0.93 -9.95
C PHE A 89 -1.79 -1.08 -11.43
N SER A 90 -1.55 -2.24 -12.04
CA SER A 90 -1.98 -2.50 -13.43
C SER A 90 -3.49 -2.40 -13.61
N LYS A 91 -4.31 -2.77 -12.62
CA LYS A 91 -5.77 -2.58 -12.65
C LYS A 91 -6.19 -1.09 -12.64
N LEU A 92 -5.29 -0.20 -12.23
CA LEU A 92 -5.45 1.26 -12.29
C LEU A 92 -4.83 1.88 -13.55
N ASP A 93 -4.38 1.05 -14.51
CA ASP A 93 -3.62 1.50 -15.68
C ASP A 93 -2.31 2.19 -15.27
N LEU A 94 -1.70 1.74 -14.17
CA LEU A 94 -0.41 2.23 -13.67
C LEU A 94 0.66 1.14 -13.84
N ASP A 95 1.81 1.53 -14.40
CA ASP A 95 2.97 0.63 -14.47
C ASP A 95 3.61 0.40 -13.08
N ALA A 96 4.33 -0.71 -12.94
CA ALA A 96 5.07 -1.06 -11.72
C ALA A 96 6.03 0.05 -11.25
N GLY A 97 6.58 0.85 -12.18
CA GLY A 97 7.43 2.00 -11.85
C GLY A 97 6.71 3.11 -11.06
N MET A 98 5.37 3.16 -11.09
CA MET A 98 4.58 4.11 -10.31
C MET A 98 4.59 3.78 -8.82
N ILE A 99 4.77 2.51 -8.44
CA ILE A 99 4.97 2.13 -7.03
C ILE A 99 6.16 2.90 -6.45
N GLY A 100 7.27 2.98 -7.21
CA GLY A 100 8.47 3.74 -6.84
C GLY A 100 8.26 5.26 -6.73
N LYS A 101 7.18 5.81 -7.29
CA LYS A 101 6.78 7.22 -7.12
C LYS A 101 5.80 7.43 -5.98
N PHE A 102 4.91 6.47 -5.74
CA PHE A 102 3.91 6.55 -4.68
C PHE A 102 4.52 6.35 -3.30
N VAL A 103 5.42 5.37 -3.15
CA VAL A 103 6.10 5.05 -1.89
C VAL A 103 6.74 6.30 -1.25
N PRO A 104 7.63 7.06 -1.92
CA PRO A 104 8.26 8.22 -1.29
C PRO A 104 7.26 9.32 -0.89
N VAL A 105 6.18 9.52 -1.66
CA VAL A 105 5.13 10.48 -1.31
C VAL A 105 4.36 10.03 -0.07
N LEU A 106 3.97 8.75 0.00
CA LEU A 106 3.30 8.17 1.17
C LEU A 106 4.18 8.26 2.42
N LEU A 107 5.46 7.90 2.31
CA LEU A 107 6.40 7.97 3.43
C LEU A 107 6.61 9.41 3.90
N SER A 108 6.76 10.36 2.98
CA SER A 108 6.88 11.78 3.31
C SER A 108 5.62 12.31 4.00
N PHE A 109 4.43 11.87 3.57
CA PHE A 109 3.17 12.23 4.21
C PHE A 109 3.10 11.69 5.65
N LEU A 110 3.38 10.40 5.83
CA LEU A 110 3.37 9.75 7.15
C LEU A 110 4.43 10.35 8.09
N GLN A 111 5.60 10.70 7.56
CA GLN A 111 6.63 11.41 8.31
C GLN A 111 6.13 12.78 8.80
N SER A 112 5.45 13.53 7.93
CA SER A 112 4.88 14.84 8.26
C SER A 112 3.76 14.76 9.32
N LYS A 113 2.98 13.67 9.34
CA LYS A 113 1.84 13.50 10.25
C LYS A 113 2.18 12.76 11.55
N GLY A 114 3.07 11.78 11.51
CA GLY A 114 3.38 10.87 12.63
C GLY A 114 4.87 10.73 12.95
N GLY A 115 5.73 11.52 12.30
CA GLY A 115 7.17 11.55 12.56
C GLY A 115 7.95 10.41 11.89
N ASP A 116 9.27 10.49 12.04
CA ASP A 116 10.21 9.58 11.38
C ASP A 116 9.93 8.11 11.72
N GLY A 117 9.61 7.81 12.99
CA GLY A 117 9.33 6.45 13.44
C GLY A 117 8.16 5.79 12.72
N LEU A 118 7.07 6.53 12.44
CA LEU A 118 5.94 5.99 11.68
C LEU A 118 6.32 5.75 10.22
N SER A 119 7.05 6.69 9.61
CA SER A 119 7.50 6.55 8.23
C SER A 119 8.48 5.39 8.06
N SER A 120 9.40 5.18 9.02
CA SER A 120 10.35 4.06 9.01
C SER A 120 9.65 2.72 9.17
N LEU A 121 8.64 2.65 10.05
CA LEU A 121 7.84 1.46 10.25
C LEU A 121 7.13 1.03 8.95
N VAL A 122 6.48 1.98 8.27
CA VAL A 122 5.82 1.72 6.99
C VAL A 122 6.84 1.45 5.87
N ALA A 123 7.99 2.11 5.89
CA ALA A 123 9.05 1.87 4.92
C ALA A 123 9.61 0.45 4.99
N GLY A 124 9.76 -0.13 6.19
CA GLY A 124 10.21 -1.51 6.37
C GLY A 124 9.26 -2.49 5.67
N VAL A 125 7.96 -2.33 5.89
CA VAL A 125 6.93 -3.15 5.23
C VAL A 125 6.98 -3.04 3.71
N LEU A 126 7.09 -1.82 3.17
CA LEU A 126 7.07 -1.60 1.72
C LEU A 126 8.37 -1.99 1.01
N LYS A 127 9.48 -2.10 1.74
CA LYS A 127 10.78 -2.55 1.21
C LYS A 127 10.98 -4.06 1.34
N GLY A 128 10.36 -4.71 2.32
CA GLY A 128 10.57 -6.14 2.62
C GLY A 128 11.73 -6.41 3.59
N ASP A 129 12.19 -5.41 4.35
CA ASP A 129 13.29 -5.58 5.32
C ASP A 129 12.82 -6.11 6.69
#